data_AF-A0AAW1CW50-F1
#
_entry.id   AF-A0AAW1CW50-F1
#
_cell.length_a   1.000
_cell.length_b   1.000
_cell.length_c   1.000
_cell.angle_alpha   90.00
_cell.angle_beta   90.00
_cell.angle_gamma   90.00
#
_symmetry.space_group_name_H-M   'P 1'
#
loop_
_entity.id
_entity.type
_entity.pdbx_description
1 polymer ?
#
loop_
_entity_poly.entity_id
_entity_poly.type
_entity_poly.pdbx_seq_one_letter_code
_entity_poly.pdbx_strand_id
1 'polypeptide(L)'
;MNAKEWRALRYKLSPLFTTTKLKTMYEPMAECSQNLTSILDQIQENEDIDLKEYLGRFAMDVIGSCAYGIDAKNLSEPDNEFRKMGKKSLEPSRVKMLIFAILNCLPKLGKLLGLSLNDSDVGEYFCKIIRDTINYRKKNGVVRNDFLQMFMTLKDKGSIELHTKDPEDEYLRMEPAQSGENFEFTDDVMVGNAYTFLKAGFENTAVNTLLTLYELSKNLEIQEKVRKEIQKHVEENGGTLTFQALRKMVYLEQCVKETLRKYPPRQSCKEFAPKNIPYQMVLKYQLELLYLFQL
;
A
#
# COMPACT_ATOMS: atom_id res chain seq x y z
N MET A 1 17.58 4.09 -10.23
CA MET A 1 16.63 5.13 -10.64
C MET A 1 17.08 6.47 -10.09
N ASN A 2 17.22 7.48 -10.95
CA ASN A 2 17.52 8.87 -10.59
C ASN A 2 16.23 9.70 -10.38
N ALA A 3 16.36 10.97 -9.97
CA ALA A 3 15.19 11.81 -9.65
C ALA A 3 14.26 12.07 -10.85
N LYS A 4 14.81 12.24 -12.06
CA LYS A 4 14.02 12.45 -13.28
C LYS A 4 13.26 11.18 -13.67
N GLU A 5 13.94 10.03 -13.65
CA GLU A 5 13.31 8.73 -13.89
C GLU A 5 12.21 8.42 -12.87
N TRP A 6 12.45 8.70 -11.58
CA TRP A 6 11.44 8.53 -10.54
C TRP A 6 10.23 9.43 -10.77
N ARG A 7 10.45 10.71 -11.12
CA ARG A 7 9.36 11.64 -11.42
C ARG A 7 8.55 11.17 -12.63
N ALA A 8 9.20 10.77 -13.71
CA ALA A 8 8.55 10.27 -14.92
C ALA A 8 7.72 9.01 -14.64
N LEU A 9 8.28 8.06 -13.88
CA LEU A 9 7.57 6.86 -13.44
C LEU A 9 6.39 7.23 -12.53
N ARG A 10 6.59 8.11 -11.54
CA ARG A 10 5.53 8.55 -10.62
C ARG A 10 4.38 9.20 -11.37
N TYR A 11 4.68 10.06 -12.35
CA TYR A 11 3.66 10.67 -13.21
C TYR A 11 2.80 9.62 -13.93
N LYS A 12 3.42 8.56 -14.47
CA LYS A 12 2.71 7.45 -15.13
C LYS A 12 1.88 6.60 -14.16
N LEU A 13 2.35 6.44 -12.92
CA LEU A 13 1.72 5.56 -11.93
C LEU A 13 0.64 6.25 -11.08
N SER A 14 0.74 7.56 -10.82
CA SER A 14 -0.24 8.28 -10.00
C SER A 14 -1.69 8.11 -10.46
N PRO A 15 -2.03 8.08 -11.77
CA PRO A 15 -3.40 7.81 -12.25
C PRO A 15 -4.04 6.52 -11.73
N LEU A 16 -3.23 5.49 -11.43
CA LEU A 16 -3.71 4.18 -10.96
C LEU A 16 -4.30 4.26 -9.54
N PHE A 17 -3.98 5.33 -8.80
CA PHE A 17 -4.42 5.53 -7.41
C PHE A 17 -5.54 6.56 -7.27
N THR A 18 -6.12 7.02 -8.38
CA THR A 18 -7.31 7.89 -8.32
C THR A 18 -8.49 7.17 -7.66
N THR A 19 -9.34 7.92 -6.99
CA THR A 19 -10.53 7.45 -6.26
C THR A 19 -11.43 6.63 -7.16
N THR A 20 -11.55 7.02 -8.44
CA THR A 20 -12.30 6.25 -9.45
C THR A 20 -11.68 4.89 -9.72
N LYS A 21 -10.34 4.78 -9.80
CA LYS A 21 -9.65 3.49 -9.97
C LYS A 21 -9.67 2.65 -8.70
N LEU A 22 -9.52 3.26 -7.53
CA LEU A 22 -9.66 2.57 -6.25
C LEU A 22 -11.06 1.99 -6.05
N LYS A 23 -12.11 2.72 -6.47
CA LYS A 23 -13.49 2.26 -6.44
C LYS A 23 -13.70 0.95 -7.22
N THR A 24 -13.00 0.72 -8.33
CA THR A 24 -13.15 -0.53 -9.10
C THR A 24 -12.61 -1.75 -8.36
N MET A 25 -11.82 -1.54 -7.31
CA MET A 25 -11.29 -2.60 -6.44
C MET A 25 -12.10 -2.78 -5.16
N TYR A 26 -13.24 -2.10 -5.01
CA TYR A 26 -14.08 -2.19 -3.83
C TYR A 26 -14.62 -3.60 -3.58
N GLU A 27 -15.16 -4.24 -4.62
CA GLU A 27 -15.73 -5.60 -4.53
C GLU A 27 -14.73 -6.65 -3.99
N PRO A 28 -13.51 -6.79 -4.54
CA PRO A 28 -12.55 -7.74 -3.98
C PRO A 28 -12.12 -7.42 -2.53
N MET A 29 -12.09 -6.14 -2.14
CA MET A 29 -11.84 -5.77 -0.73
C MET A 29 -13.00 -6.18 0.19
N ALA A 30 -14.23 -6.00 -0.27
CA ALA A 30 -15.44 -6.39 0.45
C ALA A 30 -15.52 -7.92 0.62
N GLU A 31 -15.22 -8.69 -0.43
CA GLU A 31 -15.14 -10.16 -0.38
C GLU A 31 -14.11 -10.64 0.65
N CYS A 32 -12.89 -10.08 0.64
CA CYS A 32 -11.88 -10.42 1.64
C CYS A 32 -12.34 -10.08 3.07
N SER A 33 -13.11 -9.00 3.22
CA SER A 33 -13.61 -8.56 4.53
C SER A 33 -14.69 -9.52 5.05
N GLN A 34 -15.58 -9.99 4.17
CA GLN A 34 -16.59 -11.01 4.51
C GLN A 34 -15.95 -12.34 4.92
N ASN A 35 -14.87 -12.75 4.25
CA ASN A 35 -14.11 -13.95 4.62
C ASN A 35 -13.49 -13.80 6.01
N LEU A 36 -12.91 -12.64 6.34
CA LEU A 36 -12.39 -12.37 7.67
C LEU A 36 -13.50 -12.42 8.73
N THR A 37 -14.63 -11.74 8.51
CA THR A 37 -15.76 -11.75 9.44
C THR A 37 -16.30 -13.16 9.65
N SER A 38 -16.47 -13.94 8.58
CA SER A 38 -16.96 -15.32 8.67
C SER A 38 -16.06 -16.23 9.52
N ILE A 39 -14.75 -15.99 9.49
CA ILE A 39 -13.78 -16.72 10.34
C ILE A 39 -13.89 -16.25 11.78
N LEU A 40 -13.99 -14.93 12.02
CA LEU A 40 -14.11 -14.36 13.37
C LEU A 40 -15.42 -14.76 14.05
N ASP A 41 -16.52 -14.90 13.30
CA ASP A 41 -17.84 -15.33 13.82
C ASP A 41 -17.85 -16.79 14.30
N GLN A 42 -16.86 -17.60 13.90
CA GLN A 42 -16.71 -18.99 14.33
C GLN A 42 -15.92 -19.12 15.65
N ILE A 43 -15.32 -18.03 16.12
CA ILE A 43 -14.49 -18.01 17.33
C ILE A 43 -15.38 -17.92 18.57
N GLN A 44 -15.07 -18.71 19.59
CA GLN A 44 -15.82 -18.70 20.84
C GLN A 44 -15.57 -17.40 21.63
N GLU A 45 -16.58 -16.88 22.33
CA GLU A 45 -16.48 -15.59 23.05
C GLU A 45 -15.34 -15.51 24.07
N ASN A 46 -14.87 -16.63 24.61
CA ASN A 46 -13.81 -16.69 25.63
C ASN A 46 -12.44 -17.13 25.08
N GLU A 47 -12.29 -17.21 23.76
CA GLU A 47 -11.03 -17.61 23.13
C GLU A 47 -10.16 -16.37 22.83
N ASP A 48 -8.93 -16.37 23.33
CA ASP A 48 -7.94 -15.35 22.99
C ASP A 48 -7.45 -15.56 21.56
N ILE A 49 -7.46 -14.48 20.76
CA ILE A 49 -7.03 -14.52 19.36
C ILE A 49 -5.81 -13.64 19.10
N ASP A 50 -4.89 -14.14 18.27
CA ASP A 50 -3.83 -13.31 17.70
C ASP A 50 -4.39 -12.50 16.52
N LEU A 51 -5.00 -11.35 16.84
CA LEU A 51 -5.60 -10.46 15.84
C LEU A 51 -4.57 -9.96 14.81
N LYS A 52 -3.29 -9.84 15.19
CA LYS A 52 -2.23 -9.45 14.25
C LYS A 52 -2.09 -10.49 13.14
N GLU A 53 -2.19 -11.77 13.49
CA GLU A 53 -2.08 -12.87 12.55
C GLU A 53 -3.27 -12.90 11.57
N TYR A 54 -4.51 -12.72 12.03
CA TYR A 54 -5.69 -12.63 11.16
C TYR A 54 -5.64 -11.40 10.23
N LEU A 55 -5.27 -10.24 10.77
CA LEU A 55 -5.17 -9.00 9.98
C LEU A 55 -4.03 -9.07 8.95
N GLY A 56 -2.93 -9.75 9.28
CA GLY A 56 -1.84 -10.01 8.33
C GLY A 56 -2.31 -10.86 7.15
N ARG A 57 -3.05 -11.95 7.40
CA ARG A 57 -3.66 -12.79 6.36
C ARG A 57 -4.64 -12.01 5.50
N PHE A 58 -5.55 -11.28 6.15
CA PHE A 58 -6.53 -10.42 5.47
C PHE A 58 -5.85 -9.39 4.56
N ALA A 59 -4.83 -8.68 5.04
CA ALA A 59 -4.12 -7.69 4.24
C ALA A 59 -3.38 -8.32 3.05
N MET A 60 -2.86 -9.54 3.20
CA MET A 60 -2.25 -10.30 2.10
C MET A 60 -3.28 -10.74 1.05
N ASP A 61 -4.48 -11.16 1.46
CA ASP A 61 -5.57 -11.50 0.54
C ASP A 61 -6.07 -10.26 -0.22
N VAL A 62 -6.27 -9.14 0.48
CA VAL A 62 -6.67 -7.87 -0.13
C VAL A 62 -5.66 -7.45 -1.20
N ILE A 63 -4.36 -7.39 -0.89
CA ILE A 63 -3.37 -6.98 -1.88
C ILE A 63 -3.18 -8.03 -2.97
N GLY A 64 -3.29 -9.33 -2.67
CA GLY A 64 -3.26 -10.41 -3.67
C GLY A 64 -4.35 -10.24 -4.72
N SER A 65 -5.58 -10.01 -4.25
CA SER A 65 -6.76 -9.85 -5.09
C SER A 65 -6.79 -8.51 -5.83
N CYS A 66 -6.51 -7.40 -5.16
CA CYS A 66 -6.55 -6.05 -5.76
C CYS A 66 -5.32 -5.74 -6.62
N ALA A 67 -4.14 -6.25 -6.29
CA ALA A 67 -2.93 -5.95 -7.06
C ALA A 67 -2.73 -6.90 -8.24
N TYR A 68 -3.05 -8.19 -8.06
CA TYR A 68 -2.71 -9.23 -9.03
C TYR A 68 -3.89 -10.04 -9.53
N GLY A 69 -5.08 -9.86 -8.94
CA GLY A 69 -6.22 -10.72 -9.20
C GLY A 69 -5.99 -12.17 -8.80
N ILE A 70 -5.16 -12.39 -7.77
CA ILE A 70 -4.83 -13.70 -7.23
C ILE A 70 -5.58 -13.88 -5.92
N ASP A 71 -6.37 -14.94 -5.84
CA ASP A 71 -6.91 -15.42 -4.58
C ASP A 71 -5.89 -16.39 -3.95
N ALA A 72 -5.10 -15.87 -3.02
CA ALA A 72 -4.06 -16.63 -2.33
C ALA A 72 -4.59 -17.41 -1.12
N LYS A 73 -5.87 -17.19 -0.74
CA LYS A 73 -6.54 -17.88 0.35
C LYS A 73 -5.76 -17.86 1.68
N ASN A 74 -5.09 -16.76 1.99
CA ASN A 74 -4.25 -16.65 3.19
C ASN A 74 -5.07 -16.78 4.48
N LEU A 75 -6.33 -16.34 4.47
CA LEU A 75 -7.23 -16.47 5.62
C LEU A 75 -7.59 -17.93 5.94
N SER A 76 -7.94 -18.73 4.93
CA SER A 76 -8.35 -20.13 5.09
C SER A 76 -7.19 -21.13 5.06
N GLU A 77 -6.12 -20.83 4.34
CA GLU A 77 -4.93 -21.67 4.16
C GLU A 77 -3.68 -20.96 4.71
N PRO A 78 -3.49 -20.90 6.04
CA PRO A 78 -2.47 -20.06 6.65
C PRO A 78 -1.03 -20.46 6.30
N ASP A 79 -0.78 -21.71 5.95
CA ASP A 79 0.57 -22.21 5.64
C ASP A 79 0.92 -22.20 4.14
N ASN A 80 0.14 -21.48 3.32
CA ASN A 80 0.40 -21.37 1.89
C ASN A 80 1.75 -20.65 1.58
N GLU A 81 2.28 -20.92 0.39
CA GLU A 81 3.58 -20.40 -0.05
C GLU A 81 3.59 -18.88 -0.24
N PHE A 82 2.48 -18.29 -0.70
CA PHE A 82 2.35 -16.85 -0.88
C PHE A 82 2.55 -16.09 0.44
N ARG A 83 1.93 -16.56 1.53
CA ARG A 83 2.12 -16.02 2.89
C ARG A 83 3.55 -16.19 3.37
N LYS A 84 4.12 -17.38 3.22
CA LYS A 84 5.50 -17.67 3.65
C LYS A 84 6.52 -16.74 2.98
N MET A 85 6.39 -16.56 1.67
CA MET A 85 7.26 -15.64 0.90
C MET A 85 7.01 -14.17 1.28
N GLY A 86 5.74 -13.79 1.49
CA GLY A 86 5.37 -12.46 1.97
C GLY A 86 6.00 -12.11 3.32
N LYS A 87 5.88 -13.01 4.32
CA LYS A 87 6.49 -12.83 5.66
C LYS A 87 8.02 -12.76 5.57
N LYS A 88 8.65 -13.69 4.86
CA LYS A 88 10.11 -13.70 4.65
C LYS A 88 10.63 -12.37 4.08
N SER A 89 9.86 -11.73 3.20
CA SER A 89 10.22 -10.44 2.58
C SER A 89 10.43 -9.30 3.59
N LEU A 90 9.79 -9.38 4.76
CA LEU A 90 9.81 -8.36 5.82
C LEU A 90 10.53 -8.82 7.09
N GLU A 91 10.81 -10.10 7.24
CA GLU A 91 11.49 -10.63 8.42
C GLU A 91 12.88 -9.99 8.60
N PRO A 92 13.14 -9.40 9.79
CA PRO A 92 14.45 -8.87 10.11
C PRO A 92 15.43 -10.03 10.28
N SER A 93 16.58 -9.93 9.61
CA SER A 93 17.68 -10.89 9.79
C SER A 93 18.97 -10.17 10.14
N ARG A 94 19.86 -10.82 10.89
CA ARG A 94 21.18 -10.25 11.23
C ARG A 94 21.98 -9.89 9.97
N VAL A 95 21.82 -10.69 8.92
CA VAL A 95 22.42 -10.43 7.60
C VAL A 95 21.81 -9.19 6.96
N LYS A 96 20.48 -9.04 6.93
CA LYS A 96 19.81 -7.84 6.42
C LYS A 96 20.17 -6.58 7.21
N MET A 97 20.30 -6.68 8.54
CA MET A 97 20.76 -5.58 9.39
C MET A 97 22.21 -5.18 9.07
N LEU A 98 23.10 -6.15 8.85
CA LEU A 98 24.48 -5.88 8.43
C LEU A 98 24.54 -5.25 7.03
N ILE A 99 23.80 -5.79 6.07
CA ILE A 99 23.68 -5.21 4.72
C ILE A 99 23.14 -3.79 4.81
N PHE A 100 22.11 -3.55 5.63
CA PHE A 100 21.55 -2.22 5.86
C PHE A 100 22.61 -1.27 6.42
N ALA A 101 23.39 -1.70 7.41
CA ALA A 101 24.48 -0.90 7.97
C ALA A 101 25.55 -0.57 6.91
N ILE A 102 25.98 -1.55 6.10
CA ILE A 102 26.96 -1.33 5.02
C ILE A 102 26.41 -0.36 3.97
N LEU A 103 25.15 -0.52 3.55
CA LEU A 103 24.53 0.36 2.56
C LEU A 103 24.38 1.81 3.06
N ASN A 104 24.20 2.01 4.38
CA ASN A 104 24.07 3.35 4.97
C ASN A 104 25.44 3.99 5.29
N CYS A 105 26.41 3.23 5.80
CA CYS A 105 27.71 3.77 6.21
C CYS A 105 28.72 3.80 5.06
N LEU A 106 28.69 2.81 4.16
CA LEU A 106 29.65 2.60 3.07
C LEU A 106 28.93 2.33 1.73
N PRO A 107 28.10 3.27 1.22
CA PRO A 107 27.24 3.04 0.06
C PRO A 107 28.01 2.67 -1.22
N LYS A 108 29.26 3.13 -1.37
CA LYS A 108 30.12 2.74 -2.52
C LYS A 108 30.53 1.27 -2.45
N LEU A 109 30.87 0.77 -1.26
CA LEU A 109 31.23 -0.63 -1.05
C LEU A 109 30.02 -1.54 -1.24
N GLY A 110 28.87 -1.16 -0.69
CA GLY A 110 27.63 -1.92 -0.88
C GLY A 110 27.23 -2.05 -2.35
N LYS A 111 27.37 -0.97 -3.14
CA LYS A 111 27.15 -1.02 -4.60
C LYS A 111 28.16 -1.89 -5.33
N LEU A 112 29.44 -1.82 -4.96
CA LEU A 112 30.50 -2.64 -5.56
C LEU A 112 30.27 -4.14 -5.33
N LEU A 113 29.84 -4.51 -4.12
CA LEU A 113 29.56 -5.89 -3.73
C LEU A 113 28.18 -6.39 -4.17
N GLY A 114 27.37 -5.55 -4.83
CA GLY A 114 26.02 -5.92 -5.27
C GLY A 114 25.07 -6.26 -4.12
N LEU A 115 25.30 -5.72 -2.91
CA LEU A 115 24.50 -6.07 -1.74
C LEU A 115 23.06 -5.56 -1.89
N SER A 116 22.10 -6.45 -1.62
CA SER A 116 20.67 -6.16 -1.70
C SER A 116 19.98 -6.55 -0.40
N LEU A 117 19.01 -5.74 0.02
CA LEU A 117 18.13 -6.06 1.15
C LEU A 117 16.98 -7.00 0.76
N ASN A 118 16.81 -7.27 -0.53
CA ASN A 118 15.79 -8.17 -1.03
C ASN A 118 16.35 -9.60 -1.06
N ASP A 119 15.61 -10.54 -0.49
CA ASP A 119 15.88 -11.96 -0.67
C ASP A 119 15.61 -12.34 -2.13
N SER A 120 16.59 -12.96 -2.78
CA SER A 120 16.54 -13.27 -4.22
C SER A 120 15.43 -14.26 -4.55
N ASP A 121 15.22 -15.25 -3.69
CA ASP A 121 14.18 -16.29 -3.87
C ASP A 121 12.77 -15.72 -3.69
N VAL A 122 12.56 -14.82 -2.73
CA VAL A 122 11.29 -14.09 -2.57
C VAL A 122 11.01 -13.23 -3.80
N GLY A 123 12.01 -12.49 -4.29
CA GLY A 123 11.88 -11.68 -5.49
C GLY A 123 11.54 -12.52 -6.72
N GLU A 124 12.25 -13.63 -6.92
CA GLU A 124 12.02 -14.57 -8.02
C GLU A 124 10.62 -15.18 -7.96
N TYR A 125 10.16 -15.61 -6.79
CA TYR A 125 8.83 -16.16 -6.57
C TYR A 125 7.73 -15.20 -7.02
N PHE A 126 7.72 -13.96 -6.48
CA PHE A 126 6.68 -12.99 -6.83
C PHE A 126 6.80 -12.51 -8.28
N CYS A 127 8.01 -12.31 -8.80
CA CYS A 127 8.20 -11.95 -10.21
C CYS A 127 7.69 -13.04 -11.15
N LYS A 128 7.91 -14.32 -10.81
CA LYS A 128 7.39 -15.45 -11.57
C LYS A 128 5.86 -15.46 -11.57
N ILE A 129 5.23 -15.36 -10.39
CA ILE A 129 3.76 -15.31 -10.27
C ILE A 129 3.16 -14.18 -11.11
N ILE A 130 3.75 -12.98 -11.05
CA ILE A 130 3.27 -11.83 -11.80
C ILE A 130 3.39 -12.08 -13.31
N ARG A 131 4.54 -12.58 -13.78
CA ARG A 131 4.77 -12.91 -15.20
C ARG A 131 3.82 -14.00 -15.69
N ASP A 132 3.65 -15.06 -14.92
CA ASP A 132 2.75 -16.17 -15.24
C ASP A 132 1.30 -15.67 -15.34
N THR A 133 0.87 -14.80 -14.42
CA THR A 133 -0.46 -14.18 -14.43
C THR A 133 -0.67 -13.31 -15.67
N ILE A 134 0.30 -12.47 -16.03
CA ILE A 134 0.24 -11.64 -17.26
C ILE A 134 0.11 -12.54 -18.49
N ASN A 135 0.94 -13.57 -18.60
CA ASN A 135 0.95 -14.49 -19.73
C ASN A 135 -0.37 -15.25 -19.85
N TYR A 136 -0.90 -15.74 -18.72
CA TYR A 136 -2.19 -16.40 -18.67
C TYR A 136 -3.32 -15.48 -19.17
N ARG A 137 -3.37 -14.23 -18.69
CA ARG A 137 -4.40 -13.27 -19.10
C ARG A 137 -4.34 -12.95 -20.58
N LYS A 138 -3.15 -12.70 -21.11
CA LYS A 138 -2.93 -12.44 -22.55
C LYS A 138 -3.37 -13.62 -23.41
N LYS A 139 -3.04 -14.85 -23.00
CA LYS A 139 -3.39 -16.06 -23.74
C LYS A 139 -4.90 -16.35 -23.73
N ASN A 140 -5.57 -16.08 -22.63
CA ASN A 140 -6.98 -16.45 -22.43
C ASN A 140 -7.97 -15.27 -22.58
N GLY A 141 -7.49 -14.06 -22.87
CA GLY A 141 -8.35 -12.87 -23.00
C GLY A 141 -9.01 -12.44 -21.70
N VAL A 142 -8.40 -12.72 -20.54
CA VAL A 142 -8.98 -12.40 -19.23
C VAL A 142 -8.70 -10.94 -18.87
N VAL A 143 -9.75 -10.20 -18.56
CA VAL A 143 -9.69 -8.80 -18.10
C VAL A 143 -10.30 -8.71 -16.71
N ARG A 144 -9.59 -8.06 -15.77
CA ARG A 144 -10.02 -7.87 -14.39
C ARG A 144 -9.74 -6.45 -13.93
N ASN A 145 -10.59 -5.90 -13.06
CA ASN A 145 -10.42 -4.54 -12.54
C ASN A 145 -9.42 -4.50 -11.37
N ASP A 146 -8.13 -4.67 -11.67
CA ASP A 146 -7.03 -4.69 -10.69
C ASP A 146 -5.79 -3.89 -11.16
N PHE A 147 -4.79 -3.73 -10.29
CA PHE A 147 -3.55 -3.02 -10.66
C PHE A 147 -2.81 -3.67 -11.81
N LEU A 148 -2.77 -5.00 -11.90
CA LEU A 148 -2.07 -5.70 -12.97
C LEU A 148 -2.67 -5.39 -14.35
N GLN A 149 -4.00 -5.31 -14.46
CA GLN A 149 -4.66 -4.89 -15.69
C GLN A 149 -4.38 -3.41 -16.01
N MET A 150 -4.35 -2.55 -14.99
CA MET A 150 -3.96 -1.15 -15.19
C MET A 150 -2.51 -1.03 -15.66
N PHE A 151 -1.60 -1.84 -15.14
CA PHE A 151 -0.21 -1.88 -15.59
C PHE A 151 -0.07 -2.36 -17.02
N MET A 152 -0.78 -3.42 -17.41
CA MET A 152 -0.82 -3.90 -18.79
C MET A 152 -1.35 -2.82 -19.74
N THR A 153 -2.43 -2.14 -19.35
CA THR A 153 -2.99 -1.02 -20.12
C THR A 153 -2.01 0.14 -20.26
N LEU A 154 -1.32 0.50 -19.17
CA LEU A 154 -0.30 1.55 -19.16
C LEU A 154 0.87 1.20 -20.08
N LYS A 155 1.28 -0.07 -20.12
CA LYS A 155 2.30 -0.55 -21.04
C LYS A 155 1.85 -0.43 -22.49
N ASP A 156 0.66 -0.92 -22.81
CA ASP A 156 0.18 -1.01 -24.19
C ASP A 156 -0.19 0.37 -24.78
N LYS A 157 -0.77 1.26 -23.96
CA LYS A 157 -1.20 2.60 -24.40
C LYS A 157 -0.18 3.72 -24.11
N GLY A 158 0.79 3.47 -23.24
CA GLY A 158 1.76 4.47 -22.78
C GLY A 158 1.25 5.47 -21.72
N SER A 159 -0.07 5.51 -21.49
CA SER A 159 -0.75 6.35 -20.50
C SER A 159 -2.03 5.68 -19.97
N ILE A 160 -2.55 6.18 -18.85
CA ILE A 160 -3.87 5.82 -18.31
C ILE A 160 -4.77 7.04 -18.40
N GLU A 161 -5.92 6.86 -19.05
CA GLU A 161 -6.91 7.92 -19.23
C GLU A 161 -7.49 8.38 -17.88
N LEU A 162 -7.46 9.69 -17.66
CA LEU A 162 -8.04 10.35 -16.49
C LEU A 162 -9.36 10.99 -16.92
N HIS A 163 -10.47 10.33 -16.59
CA HIS A 163 -11.78 10.79 -17.03
C HIS A 163 -12.38 11.87 -16.12
N THR A 164 -11.95 11.98 -14.86
CA THR A 164 -12.47 12.94 -13.87
C THR A 164 -11.42 13.30 -12.82
N LYS A 165 -11.42 14.56 -12.36
CA LYS A 165 -10.69 15.00 -11.16
C LYS A 165 -11.65 14.92 -9.98
N ASP A 166 -11.57 13.87 -9.16
CA ASP A 166 -12.24 13.84 -7.86
C ASP A 166 -11.48 14.81 -6.92
N PRO A 167 -12.14 15.69 -6.14
CA PRO A 167 -11.47 16.50 -5.12
C PRO A 167 -10.63 15.66 -4.14
N GLU A 168 -11.04 14.42 -3.85
CA GLU A 168 -10.27 13.51 -3.01
C GLU A 168 -8.95 13.05 -3.65
N ASP A 169 -8.70 13.31 -4.94
CA ASP A 169 -7.47 12.94 -5.63
C ASP A 169 -6.34 13.99 -5.49
N GLU A 170 -6.58 15.10 -4.77
CA GLU A 170 -5.61 16.18 -4.58
C GLU A 170 -4.27 15.70 -3.99
N TYR A 171 -4.31 14.69 -3.11
CA TYR A 171 -3.12 14.10 -2.49
C TYR A 171 -2.14 13.48 -3.50
N LEU A 172 -2.60 13.12 -4.70
CA LEU A 172 -1.75 12.52 -5.74
C LEU A 172 -0.77 13.53 -6.34
N ARG A 173 -1.02 14.84 -6.19
CA ARG A 173 -0.18 15.95 -6.70
C ARG A 173 0.28 15.68 -8.13
N MET A 174 -0.68 15.49 -9.01
CA MET A 174 -0.46 15.10 -10.41
C MET A 174 0.10 16.29 -11.20
N GLU A 175 1.43 16.47 -11.15
CA GLU A 175 2.14 17.44 -11.98
C GLU A 175 2.39 16.86 -13.38
N PRO A 176 2.18 17.62 -14.47
CA PRO A 176 2.49 17.15 -15.82
C PRO A 176 3.98 16.84 -15.96
N ALA A 177 4.30 15.71 -16.61
CA ALA A 177 5.68 15.40 -16.98
C ALA A 177 6.28 16.52 -17.84
N GLN A 178 7.53 16.90 -17.55
CA GLN A 178 8.21 17.94 -18.32
C GLN A 178 8.73 17.37 -19.65
N SER A 179 8.82 18.23 -20.67
CA SER A 179 9.43 17.87 -21.96
C SER A 179 10.84 17.27 -21.75
N GLY A 180 11.06 16.04 -22.24
CA GLY A 180 12.33 15.33 -22.11
C GLY A 180 12.40 14.26 -21.01
N GLU A 181 11.33 14.04 -20.24
CA GLU A 181 11.22 12.99 -19.21
C GLU A 181 10.58 11.69 -19.77
N ASN A 182 11.07 11.21 -20.92
CA ASN A 182 10.58 9.94 -21.50
C ASN A 182 11.14 8.75 -20.72
N PHE A 183 10.28 8.08 -19.96
CA PHE A 183 10.59 6.82 -19.27
C PHE A 183 9.76 5.68 -19.86
N GLU A 184 10.43 4.64 -20.35
CA GLU A 184 9.76 3.49 -20.93
C GLU A 184 9.24 2.55 -19.83
N PHE A 185 7.97 2.17 -19.95
CA PHE A 185 7.31 1.26 -18.99
C PHE A 185 7.44 -0.19 -19.48
N THR A 186 8.65 -0.76 -19.35
CA THR A 186 8.97 -2.12 -19.82
C THR A 186 8.32 -3.21 -18.96
N ASP A 187 8.38 -4.47 -19.41
CA ASP A 187 7.88 -5.62 -18.62
C ASP A 187 8.56 -5.73 -17.25
N ASP A 188 9.88 -5.54 -17.18
CA ASP A 188 10.60 -5.62 -15.90
C ASP A 188 10.26 -4.45 -14.97
N VAL A 189 10.04 -3.25 -15.52
CA VAL A 189 9.53 -2.11 -14.73
C VAL A 189 8.14 -2.42 -14.19
N MET A 190 7.25 -2.97 -15.02
CA MET A 190 5.90 -3.37 -14.62
C MET A 190 5.94 -4.40 -13.49
N VAL A 191 6.65 -5.51 -13.69
CA VAL A 191 6.78 -6.59 -12.70
C VAL A 191 7.41 -6.08 -11.40
N GLY A 192 8.46 -5.27 -11.49
CA GLY A 192 9.14 -4.70 -10.33
C GLY A 192 8.27 -3.73 -9.52
N ASN A 193 7.46 -2.90 -10.18
CA ASN A 193 6.52 -2.01 -9.49
C ASN A 193 5.37 -2.79 -8.86
N ALA A 194 4.84 -3.80 -9.55
CA ALA A 194 3.80 -4.65 -9.00
C ALA A 194 4.30 -5.37 -7.73
N TYR A 195 5.50 -5.98 -7.77
CA TYR A 195 6.15 -6.56 -6.59
C TYR A 195 6.34 -5.54 -5.45
N THR A 196 6.74 -4.31 -5.79
CA THR A 196 6.92 -3.24 -4.80
C THR A 196 5.61 -2.88 -4.10
N PHE A 197 4.48 -2.85 -4.81
CA PHE A 197 3.17 -2.56 -4.21
C PHE A 197 2.72 -3.64 -3.24
N LEU A 198 3.00 -4.91 -3.53
CA LEU A 198 2.77 -5.99 -2.57
C LEU A 198 3.57 -5.79 -1.29
N LYS A 199 4.90 -5.65 -1.41
CA LYS A 199 5.78 -5.51 -0.25
C LYS A 199 5.42 -4.29 0.61
N ALA A 200 5.00 -3.19 -0.02
CA ALA A 200 4.66 -1.97 0.68
C ALA A 200 3.26 -1.99 1.32
N GLY A 201 2.32 -2.77 0.77
CA GLY A 201 0.90 -2.69 1.11
C GLY A 201 0.50 -3.48 2.37
N PHE A 202 0.80 -4.78 2.43
CA PHE A 202 0.10 -5.65 3.38
C PHE A 202 0.43 -5.37 4.86
N GLU A 203 1.71 -5.28 5.23
CA GLU A 203 2.10 -5.19 6.66
C GLU A 203 1.70 -3.84 7.26
N ASN A 204 1.87 -2.75 6.51
CA ASN A 204 1.49 -1.42 6.97
C ASN A 204 -0.01 -1.34 7.22
N THR A 205 -0.82 -1.90 6.32
CA THR A 205 -2.28 -1.96 6.49
C THR A 205 -2.66 -2.84 7.68
N ALA A 206 -2.09 -4.04 7.81
CA ALA A 206 -2.39 -4.94 8.92
C ALA A 206 -2.06 -4.31 10.29
N VAL A 207 -0.88 -3.71 10.42
CA VAL A 207 -0.45 -3.04 11.67
C VAL A 207 -1.31 -1.81 11.97
N ASN A 208 -1.62 -1.00 10.97
CA ASN A 208 -2.47 0.17 11.17
C ASN A 208 -3.88 -0.23 11.62
N THR A 209 -4.50 -1.22 10.97
CA THR A 209 -5.81 -1.74 11.38
C THR A 209 -5.77 -2.32 12.79
N LEU A 210 -4.73 -3.09 13.13
CA LEU A 210 -4.54 -3.64 14.48
C LEU A 210 -4.52 -2.53 15.53
N LEU A 211 -3.72 -1.48 15.28
CA LEU A 211 -3.56 -0.38 16.23
C LEU A 211 -4.83 0.47 16.33
N THR A 212 -5.56 0.67 15.23
CA THR A 212 -6.86 1.34 15.28
C THR A 212 -7.86 0.53 16.12
N LEU A 213 -7.93 -0.78 15.92
CA LEU A 213 -8.81 -1.65 16.73
C LEU A 213 -8.38 -1.68 18.20
N TYR A 214 -7.07 -1.66 18.48
CA TYR A 214 -6.54 -1.54 19.83
C TYR A 214 -6.94 -0.22 20.51
N GLU A 215 -6.83 0.91 19.81
CA GLU A 215 -7.25 2.21 20.35
C GLU A 215 -8.76 2.26 20.58
N LEU A 216 -9.57 1.71 19.66
CA LEU A 216 -11.01 1.65 19.83
C LEU A 216 -11.41 0.75 21.02
N SER A 217 -10.73 -0.38 21.23
CA SER A 217 -11.05 -1.28 22.36
C SER A 217 -10.71 -0.66 23.72
N LYS A 218 -9.75 0.27 23.77
CA LYS A 218 -9.41 1.04 24.98
C LYS A 218 -10.32 2.24 25.21
N ASN A 219 -11.01 2.73 24.18
CA ASN A 219 -11.83 3.95 24.24
C ASN A 219 -13.28 3.65 23.84
N LEU A 220 -14.05 3.04 24.76
CA LEU A 220 -15.40 2.54 24.49
C LEU A 220 -16.38 3.63 23.99
N GLU A 221 -16.27 4.87 24.47
CA GLU A 221 -17.10 5.99 23.99
C GLU A 221 -16.83 6.29 22.51
N ILE A 222 -15.55 6.31 22.11
CA ILE A 222 -15.13 6.53 20.73
C ILE A 222 -15.58 5.34 19.86
N GLN A 223 -15.39 4.11 20.34
CA GLN A 223 -15.85 2.90 19.66
C GLN A 223 -17.36 2.95 19.38
N GLU A 224 -18.16 3.32 20.37
CA GLU A 224 -19.61 3.40 20.22
C GLU A 224 -20.03 4.51 19.25
N LYS A 225 -19.34 5.64 19.27
CA LYS A 225 -19.58 6.72 18.30
C LYS A 225 -19.25 6.30 16.87
N VAL A 226 -18.14 5.59 16.65
CA VAL A 226 -17.79 5.01 15.34
C VAL A 226 -18.83 3.99 14.91
N ARG A 227 -19.26 3.09 15.81
CA ARG A 227 -20.28 2.08 15.52
C ARG A 227 -21.60 2.72 15.04
N LYS A 228 -22.06 3.77 15.72
CA LYS A 228 -23.25 4.53 15.33
C LYS A 228 -23.12 5.20 13.97
N GLU A 229 -21.96 5.78 13.66
CA GLU A 229 -21.70 6.37 12.34
C GLU A 229 -21.76 5.29 11.24
N ILE A 230 -21.14 4.14 11.46
CA ILE A 230 -21.15 3.02 10.52
C ILE A 230 -22.58 2.52 10.29
N GLN A 231 -23.32 2.23 11.36
CA GLN A 231 -24.71 1.75 11.28
C GLN A 231 -25.61 2.71 10.51
N LYS A 232 -25.55 4.01 10.85
CA LYS A 232 -26.32 5.05 10.16
C LYS A 232 -26.07 5.01 8.64
N HIS A 233 -24.82 4.99 8.20
CA HIS A 233 -24.52 5.03 6.78
C HIS A 233 -24.78 3.70 6.06
N VAL A 234 -24.71 2.56 6.75
CA VAL A 234 -25.12 1.27 6.19
C VAL A 234 -26.64 1.21 6.00
N GLU A 235 -27.41 1.67 6.99
CA GLU A 235 -28.88 1.75 6.92
C GLU A 235 -29.36 2.67 5.80
N GLU A 236 -28.76 3.86 5.66
CA GLU A 236 -29.03 4.81 4.57
C GLU A 236 -28.77 4.21 3.17
N ASN A 237 -27.98 3.14 3.07
CA ASN A 237 -27.62 2.47 1.82
C ASN A 237 -28.29 1.09 1.67
N GLY A 238 -29.45 0.88 2.30
CA GLY A 238 -30.22 -0.36 2.14
C GLY A 238 -29.62 -1.55 2.88
N GLY A 239 -28.90 -1.31 3.97
CA GLY A 239 -28.32 -2.35 4.82
C GLY A 239 -27.02 -2.95 4.29
N THR A 240 -26.44 -2.38 3.23
CA THR A 240 -25.19 -2.87 2.64
C THR A 240 -24.09 -1.81 2.76
N LEU A 241 -22.88 -2.23 3.14
CA LEU A 241 -21.71 -1.37 3.02
C LEU A 241 -21.43 -1.16 1.53
N THR A 242 -21.50 0.08 1.06
CA THR A 242 -21.14 0.46 -0.31
C THR A 242 -19.93 1.38 -0.30
N PHE A 243 -19.26 1.53 -1.44
CA PHE A 243 -18.18 2.51 -1.58
C PHE A 243 -18.64 3.95 -1.23
N GLN A 244 -19.89 4.30 -1.54
CA GLN A 244 -20.46 5.61 -1.21
C GLN A 244 -20.72 5.75 0.30
N ALA A 245 -21.18 4.69 0.96
CA ALA A 245 -21.33 4.68 2.42
C ALA A 245 -19.98 4.87 3.11
N LEU A 246 -18.95 4.16 2.66
CA LEU A 246 -17.59 4.24 3.21
C LEU A 246 -17.03 5.67 3.16
N ARG A 247 -17.23 6.38 2.04
CA ARG A 247 -16.80 7.79 1.90
C ARG A 247 -17.47 8.76 2.87
N LYS A 248 -18.63 8.39 3.44
CA LYS A 248 -19.33 9.23 4.42
C LYS A 248 -18.87 9.02 5.86
N MET A 249 -18.06 7.99 6.14
CA MET A 249 -17.61 7.63 7.49
C MET A 249 -16.44 8.52 7.97
N VAL A 250 -16.73 9.80 8.17
CA VAL A 250 -15.73 10.83 8.49
C VAL A 250 -15.08 10.58 9.86
N TYR A 251 -15.86 10.15 10.86
CA TYR A 251 -15.35 9.91 12.21
C TYR A 251 -14.48 8.65 12.25
N LEU A 252 -14.86 7.59 11.54
CA LEU A 252 -13.99 6.41 11.35
C LEU A 252 -12.65 6.82 10.70
N GLU A 253 -12.68 7.65 9.66
CA GLU A 253 -11.47 8.16 9.01
C GLU A 253 -10.59 8.96 9.99
N GLN A 254 -11.20 9.78 10.86
CA GLN A 254 -10.49 10.49 11.92
C GLN A 254 -9.81 9.54 12.91
N CYS A 255 -10.47 8.45 13.33
CA CYS A 255 -9.85 7.45 14.21
C CYS A 255 -8.64 6.76 13.55
N VAL A 256 -8.73 6.45 12.26
CA VAL A 256 -7.61 5.89 11.49
C VAL A 256 -6.46 6.90 11.39
N LYS A 257 -6.75 8.17 11.06
CA LYS A 257 -5.75 9.25 10.99
C LYS A 257 -5.08 9.50 12.35
N GLU A 258 -5.84 9.48 13.44
CA GLU A 258 -5.31 9.66 14.79
C GLU A 258 -4.43 8.48 15.21
N THR A 259 -4.78 7.26 14.81
CA THR A 259 -3.92 6.08 14.97
C THR A 259 -2.58 6.28 14.26
N LEU A 260 -2.60 6.73 12.99
CA LEU A 260 -1.39 7.02 12.23
C LEU A 260 -0.55 8.15 12.83
N ARG A 261 -1.19 9.13 13.49
CA ARG A 261 -0.51 10.20 14.23
C ARG A 261 0.20 9.66 15.47
N LYS A 262 -0.44 8.78 16.24
CA LYS A 262 0.14 8.16 17.46
C LYS A 262 1.20 7.11 17.14
N TYR A 263 0.97 6.32 16.10
CA TYR A 263 1.77 5.15 15.74
C TYR A 263 2.12 5.15 14.24
N PRO A 264 2.98 6.06 13.77
CA PRO A 264 3.39 6.08 12.38
C PRO A 264 4.15 4.78 12.05
N PRO A 265 3.65 3.93 11.10
CA PRO A 265 4.31 2.65 10.78
C PRO A 265 5.74 2.84 10.28
N ARG A 266 6.01 4.00 9.64
CA ARG A 266 7.36 4.44 9.26
C ARG A 266 7.75 5.65 10.11
N GLN A 267 8.70 5.45 11.01
CA GLN A 267 9.14 6.46 11.97
C GLN A 267 10.00 7.58 11.36
N SER A 268 10.62 7.37 10.20
CA SER A 268 11.47 8.38 9.56
C SER A 268 11.42 8.32 8.04
N CYS A 269 11.56 9.49 7.41
CA CYS A 269 11.82 9.65 5.98
C CYS A 269 13.15 10.38 5.83
N LYS A 270 13.98 9.95 4.88
CA LYS A 270 15.26 10.62 4.61
C LYS A 270 15.09 11.59 3.45
N GLU A 271 15.39 12.86 3.69
CA GLU A 271 15.50 13.87 2.65
C GLU A 271 16.98 14.17 2.38
N PHE A 272 17.35 14.29 1.11
CA PHE A 272 18.69 14.68 0.69
C PHE A 272 18.63 16.07 0.07
N ALA A 273 19.38 17.00 0.64
CA ALA A 273 19.53 18.33 0.08
C ALA A 273 20.14 18.27 -1.34
N PRO A 274 19.59 19.01 -2.33
CA PRO A 274 20.28 19.21 -3.59
C PRO A 274 21.61 19.94 -3.34
N LYS A 275 22.64 19.65 -4.15
CA LYS A 275 24.01 20.16 -3.96
C LYS A 275 24.11 21.69 -3.84
N ASN A 276 23.14 22.42 -4.40
CA ASN A 276 23.04 23.88 -4.30
C ASN A 276 21.65 24.23 -3.74
N ILE A 277 21.59 24.65 -2.47
CA ILE A 277 20.37 25.25 -1.90
C ILE A 277 20.53 26.77 -2.00
N PRO A 278 19.59 27.51 -2.62
CA PRO A 278 19.58 28.97 -2.53
C PRO A 278 19.52 29.40 -1.06
N TYR A 279 20.36 30.35 -0.65
CA TYR A 279 20.43 30.84 0.75
C TYR A 279 19.05 31.25 1.33
N GLN A 280 18.15 31.75 0.47
CA GLN A 280 16.78 32.10 0.85
C GLN A 280 15.92 30.90 1.31
N MET A 281 16.13 29.70 0.76
CA MET A 281 15.45 28.49 1.25
C MET A 281 15.97 28.09 2.63
N VAL A 282 17.27 28.24 2.88
CA VAL A 282 17.87 27.95 4.20
C VAL A 282 17.26 28.84 5.29
N LEU A 283 17.10 30.13 5.01
CA LEU A 283 16.46 31.08 5.92
C LEU A 283 14.97 30.74 6.18
N LYS A 284 14.23 30.33 5.14
CA LYS A 284 12.82 29.93 5.29
C LYS A 284 12.67 28.70 6.19
N TYR A 285 13.51 27.67 5.99
CA TYR A 285 13.49 26.48 6.85
C TYR A 285 13.94 26.77 8.28
N GLN A 286 14.91 27.67 8.49
CA GLN A 286 15.30 28.09 9.84
C GLN A 286 14.19 28.86 10.56
N LEU A 287 13.45 29.72 9.85
CA LEU A 287 12.31 30.46 10.41
C LEU A 287 11.13 29.54 10.74
N GLU A 288 10.82 28.55 9.88
CA GLU A 288 9.76 27.57 10.13
C GLU A 288 10.11 26.63 11.30
N LEU A 289 11.38 26.23 11.44
CA LEU A 289 11.85 25.44 12.59
C LEU A 289 11.82 26.24 13.89
N LEU A 290 12.22 27.52 13.87
CA LEU A 290 12.14 28.40 15.06
C LEU A 290 10.69 28.60 15.54
N TYR A 291 9.73 28.65 14.61
CA TYR A 291 8.30 28.76 14.94
C TYR A 291 7.73 27.47 15.55
N LEU A 292 8.21 26.30 15.10
CA LEU A 292 7.78 25.00 15.62
C LEU A 292 8.33 24.66 17.02
N PHE A 293 9.39 25.33 17.47
CA PHE A 293 9.96 25.16 18.82
C PHE A 293 9.49 26.23 19.83
N GLN A 294 8.54 27.10 19.46
CA GLN A 294 7.96 28.13 20.34
C GLN A 294 6.47 27.92 20.69
N LEU A 295 5.91 26.74 20.42
CA LEU A 295 4.58 26.30 20.88
C LEU A 295 4.69 24.93 21.57
#